data_AF-A0A950XIZ1-F1
#
_entry.id   AF-A0A950XIZ1-F1
#
_cell.length_a   1.000
_cell.length_b   1.000
_cell.length_c   1.000
_cell.angle_alpha   90.00
_cell.angle_beta   90.00
_cell.angle_gamma   90.00
#
_symmetry.space_group_name_H-M   'P 1'
#
loop_
_entity.id
_entity.type
_entity.pdbx_description
1 polymer ?
#
loop_
_entity_poly.entity_id
_entity_poly.type
_entity_poly.pdbx_seq_one_letter_code
_entity_poly.pdbx_strand_id
1 'polypeptide(L)'
;MSQIMYNYPAMLAHAADMTGYAGTLQSLGADIASEQAALSSAWQGDTGMSYQLWQTQWNQAASELVRAYHAMAGTHENNTLSMYARDQAEGAKWGG
;
A
#
# COMPACT_ATOMS: atom_id res chain seq x y z
N MET A 1 -32.18 14.33 -1.49
CA MET A 1 -31.14 13.28 -1.40
C MET A 1 -30.00 13.72 -2.30
N SER A 2 -28.84 14.10 -1.78
CA SER A 2 -27.69 14.38 -2.64
C SER A 2 -27.27 13.08 -3.30
N GLN A 3 -27.36 13.02 -4.62
CA GLN A 3 -26.93 11.88 -5.41
C GLN A 3 -25.44 11.67 -5.11
N ILE A 4 -25.06 10.52 -4.57
CA ILE A 4 -23.64 10.15 -4.47
C ILE A 4 -23.15 10.01 -5.92
N MET A 5 -22.41 11.02 -6.38
CA MET A 5 -21.87 11.04 -7.72
C MET A 5 -20.53 10.29 -7.70
N TYR A 6 -20.52 9.05 -8.20
CA TYR A 6 -19.29 8.27 -8.30
C TYR A 6 -18.41 8.82 -9.43
N ASN A 7 -17.25 9.36 -9.08
CA ASN A 7 -16.25 9.79 -10.04
C ASN A 7 -15.22 8.66 -10.25
N TYR A 8 -15.59 7.68 -11.09
CA TYR A 8 -14.75 6.52 -11.38
C TYR A 8 -13.33 6.88 -11.83
N PRO A 9 -13.11 7.86 -12.73
CA PRO A 9 -11.76 8.30 -13.07
C PRO A 9 -10.94 8.78 -11.86
N ALA A 10 -11.53 9.58 -10.96
CA ALA A 10 -10.82 10.06 -9.77
C ALA A 10 -10.52 8.94 -8.77
N MET A 11 -11.43 7.96 -8.63
CA MET A 11 -11.21 6.79 -7.78
C MET A 11 -10.08 5.89 -8.31
N LEU A 12 -10.02 5.69 -9.63
CA LEU A 12 -8.90 4.97 -10.26
C LEU A 12 -7.58 5.73 -10.12
N ALA A 13 -7.60 7.05 -10.29
CA ALA A 13 -6.43 7.88 -10.04
C ALA A 13 -5.94 7.74 -8.59
N HIS A 14 -6.86 7.71 -7.63
CA HIS A 14 -6.52 7.49 -6.23
C HIS A 14 -5.87 6.12 -5.99
N ALA A 15 -6.37 5.05 -6.62
CA ALA A 15 -5.74 3.73 -6.53
C ALA A 15 -4.30 3.72 -7.12
N ALA A 16 -4.05 4.49 -8.18
CA ALA A 16 -2.73 4.68 -8.74
C ALA A 16 -1.81 5.46 -7.76
N ASP A 17 -2.31 6.54 -7.14
CA ASP A 17 -1.57 7.29 -6.12
C ASP A 17 -1.20 6.41 -4.93
N MET A 18 -2.14 5.58 -4.46
CA MET A 18 -1.87 4.56 -3.43
C MET A 18 -0.72 3.65 -3.85
N THR A 19 -0.76 3.12 -5.08
CA THR A 19 0.35 2.28 -5.58
C THR A 19 1.68 3.03 -5.57
N GLY A 20 1.70 4.33 -5.88
CA GLY A 20 2.87 5.18 -5.73
C GLY A 20 3.38 5.28 -4.28
N TYR A 21 2.47 5.47 -3.31
CA TYR A 21 2.83 5.52 -1.89
C TYR A 21 3.44 4.21 -1.36
N ALA A 22 3.06 3.06 -1.90
CA ALA A 22 3.71 1.79 -1.57
C ALA A 22 5.22 1.81 -1.90
N GLY A 23 5.58 2.43 -3.04
CA GLY A 23 6.99 2.65 -3.42
C GLY A 23 7.72 3.58 -2.45
N THR A 24 7.05 4.64 -1.99
CA THR A 24 7.60 5.54 -0.95
C THR A 24 7.85 4.79 0.36
N LEU A 25 6.92 3.94 0.79
CA LEU A 25 7.09 3.11 2.00
C LEU A 25 8.27 2.14 1.85
N GLN A 26 8.43 1.54 0.68
CA GLN A 26 9.56 0.66 0.40
C GLN A 26 10.90 1.40 0.46
N SER A 27 10.98 2.59 -0.16
CA SER A 27 12.21 3.42 -0.14
C SER A 27 12.56 3.83 1.28
N LEU A 28 11.59 4.36 2.03
CA LEU A 28 11.80 4.75 3.43
C LEU A 28 12.24 3.57 4.29
N GLY A 29 11.66 2.39 4.07
CA GLY A 29 12.04 1.17 4.76
C GLY A 29 13.49 0.76 4.50
N ALA A 30 13.95 0.92 3.26
CA ALA A 30 15.34 0.66 2.87
C ALA A 30 16.32 1.69 3.46
N ASP A 31 15.94 2.97 3.49
CA ASP A 31 16.77 4.03 4.07
C ASP A 31 17.02 3.78 5.56
N ILE A 32 15.97 3.44 6.32
CA ILE A 32 16.08 3.06 7.74
C ILE A 32 17.00 1.84 7.90
N ALA A 33 16.84 0.80 7.07
CA ALA A 33 17.71 -0.39 7.13
C ALA A 33 19.19 -0.03 6.91
N SER A 34 19.47 0.87 5.97
CA SER A 34 20.82 1.35 5.65
C SER A 34 21.42 2.16 6.82
N GLU A 35 20.65 3.08 7.40
CA GLU A 35 21.10 3.88 8.55
C GLU A 35 21.43 2.99 9.75
N GLN A 36 20.57 2.02 10.07
CA GLN A 36 20.81 1.10 11.18
C GLN A 36 22.00 0.17 10.91
N ALA A 37 22.25 -0.21 9.65
CA ALA A 37 23.43 -0.97 9.27
C ALA A 37 24.73 -0.21 9.56
N ALA A 38 24.78 1.08 9.23
CA ALA A 38 25.92 1.95 9.52
C ALA A 38 26.18 2.06 11.04
N LEU A 39 25.13 1.97 11.85
CA LEU A 39 25.21 2.03 13.31
C LEU A 39 25.38 0.66 13.98
N SER A 40 25.49 -0.43 13.22
CA SER A 40 25.49 -1.81 13.75
C SER A 40 26.56 -2.07 14.82
N SER A 41 27.72 -1.41 14.76
CA SER A 41 28.75 -1.54 15.79
C SER A 41 28.35 -0.94 17.13
N ALA A 42 27.38 -0.03 17.18
CA ALA A 42 26.84 0.57 18.40
C ALA A 42 25.73 -0.27 19.05
N TRP A 43 25.28 -1.34 18.39
CA TRP A 43 24.31 -2.29 18.93
C TRP A 43 25.01 -3.23 19.91
N GLN A 44 25.38 -2.69 21.07
CA GLN A 44 26.01 -3.39 22.18
C GLN A 44 25.14 -3.25 23.42
N GLY A 45 24.91 -4.34 24.16
CA GLY A 45 24.22 -4.34 25.45
C GLY A 45 23.09 -5.37 25.58
N ASP A 46 22.64 -5.58 26.83
CA ASP A 46 21.62 -6.56 27.22
C ASP A 46 20.18 -6.15 26.84
N THR A 47 20.00 -5.14 25.98
CA THR A 47 18.68 -4.63 25.55
C THR A 47 17.86 -5.62 24.72
N GLY A 48 18.31 -6.87 24.60
CA GLY A 48 17.49 -8.02 24.20
C GLY A 48 17.44 -8.34 22.71
N MET A 49 17.88 -7.43 21.84
CA MET A 49 17.86 -7.63 20.39
C MET A 49 19.21 -7.26 19.75
N SER A 50 19.83 -8.24 19.07
CA SER A 50 21.01 -8.00 18.25
C SER A 50 20.63 -7.33 16.92
N TYR A 51 21.59 -6.65 16.30
CA TYR A 51 21.41 -6.05 14.97
C TYR A 51 20.94 -7.09 13.93
N GLN A 52 21.51 -8.30 13.95
CA GLN A 52 21.16 -9.36 13.00
C GLN A 52 19.71 -9.82 13.18
N LEU A 53 19.26 -9.95 14.44
CA LEU A 53 17.87 -10.30 14.73
C LEU A 53 16.93 -9.18 14.27
N TRP A 54 17.27 -7.93 14.58
CA TRP A 54 16.49 -6.77 14.14
C TRP A 54 16.41 -6.67 12.62
N GLN A 55 17.52 -6.83 11.90
CA GLN A 55 17.57 -6.73 10.44
C GLN A 55 16.62 -7.75 9.79
N THR A 56 16.59 -8.98 10.34
CA THR A 56 15.70 -10.04 9.85
C THR A 56 14.23 -9.66 10.09
N GLN A 57 13.89 -9.22 11.30
CA GLN A 57 12.52 -8.80 11.65
C GLN A 57 12.08 -7.58 10.84
N TRP A 58 12.96 -6.60 10.66
CA TRP A 58 12.71 -5.39 9.89
C TRP A 58 12.39 -5.71 8.43
N ASN A 59 13.22 -6.53 7.78
CA ASN A 59 13.01 -6.91 6.38
C ASN A 59 11.67 -7.63 6.20
N GLN A 60 11.32 -8.52 7.13
CA GLN A 60 10.02 -9.20 7.12
C GLN A 60 8.88 -8.19 7.28
N ALA A 61 8.90 -7.37 8.33
CA ALA A 61 7.83 -6.42 8.62
C ALA A 61 7.66 -5.37 7.51
N ALA A 62 8.76 -4.85 6.95
CA ALA A 62 8.73 -3.90 5.84
C ALA A 62 8.13 -4.53 4.58
N SER A 63 8.49 -5.78 4.26
CA SER A 63 7.90 -6.51 3.13
C SER A 63 6.40 -6.76 3.34
N GLU A 64 5.99 -7.13 4.55
CA GLU A 64 4.58 -7.36 4.89
C GLU A 64 3.76 -6.07 4.80
N LEU A 65 4.31 -4.95 5.28
CA LEU A 65 3.70 -3.63 5.20
C LEU A 65 3.44 -3.21 3.74
N VAL A 66 4.47 -3.28 2.89
CA VAL A 66 4.35 -2.91 1.47
C VAL A 66 3.34 -3.81 0.76
N ARG A 67 3.37 -5.12 1.06
CA ARG A 67 2.39 -6.07 0.50
C ARG A 67 0.97 -5.77 0.94
N ALA A 68 0.75 -5.48 2.23
CA ALA A 68 -0.56 -5.11 2.75
C ALA A 68 -1.09 -3.84 2.08
N TYR A 69 -0.22 -2.84 1.89
CA TYR A 69 -0.58 -1.61 1.22
C TYR A 69 -0.97 -1.83 -0.25
N HIS A 70 -0.19 -2.63 -1.00
CA HIS A 70 -0.56 -3.01 -2.37
C HIS A 70 -1.88 -3.77 -2.43
N ALA A 71 -2.16 -4.66 -1.48
CA ALA A 71 -3.43 -5.38 -1.42
C ALA A 71 -4.61 -4.43 -1.19
N MET A 72 -4.43 -3.39 -0.36
CA MET A 72 -5.43 -2.34 -0.17
C MET A 72 -5.67 -1.54 -1.45
N ALA A 73 -4.61 -1.11 -2.13
CA ALA A 73 -4.70 -0.38 -3.40
C ALA A 73 -5.43 -1.20 -4.48
N GLY A 74 -5.06 -2.47 -4.65
CA GLY A 74 -5.72 -3.37 -5.59
C GLY A 74 -7.18 -3.66 -5.21
N THR A 75 -7.51 -3.74 -3.92
CA THR A 75 -8.91 -3.86 -3.47
C THR A 75 -9.71 -2.61 -3.84
N HIS A 76 -9.13 -1.42 -3.69
CA HIS A 76 -9.76 -0.16 -4.05
C HIS A 76 -10.01 -0.05 -5.56
N GLU A 77 -9.01 -0.40 -6.37
CA GLU A 77 -9.13 -0.46 -7.84
C GLU A 77 -10.21 -1.45 -8.29
N ASN A 78 -10.16 -2.70 -7.79
CA ASN A 78 -11.11 -3.75 -8.14
C ASN A 78 -12.55 -3.38 -7.76
N ASN A 79 -12.74 -2.76 -6.59
CA ASN A 79 -14.04 -2.25 -6.17
C ASN A 79 -14.57 -1.19 -7.15
N THR A 80 -13.71 -0.23 -7.51
CA THR A 80 -14.03 0.84 -8.46
C THR A 80 -14.45 0.30 -9.82
N LEU A 81 -13.69 -0.65 -10.37
CA LEU A 81 -14.00 -1.31 -11.64
C LEU A 81 -15.30 -2.12 -11.57
N SER A 82 -15.53 -2.83 -10.46
CA SER A 82 -16.76 -3.60 -10.25
C SER A 82 -18.00 -2.70 -10.18
N MET A 83 -17.89 -1.54 -9.54
CA MET A 83 -18.97 -0.55 -9.48
C MET A 83 -19.22 0.08 -10.86
N TYR A 84 -18.17 0.48 -11.57
CA TYR A 84 -18.28 1.02 -12.93
C TYR A 84 -18.98 0.03 -13.89
N ALA A 85 -18.61 -1.25 -13.83
CA ALA A 85 -19.24 -2.29 -14.65
C ALA A 85 -20.73 -2.48 -14.31
N ARG A 86 -21.10 -2.42 -13.02
CA ARG A 86 -22.50 -2.47 -12.60
C ARG A 86 -23.29 -1.27 -13.12
N ASP A 87 -22.75 -0.06 -13.00
CA ASP A 87 -23.43 1.15 -13.47
C ASP A 87 -23.65 1.13 -15.00
N GLN A 88 -22.67 0.65 -15.77
CA GLN A 88 -22.85 0.44 -17.20
C GLN A 88 -23.98 -0.57 -17.50
N ALA A 89 -24.03 -1.67 -16.76
CA ALA A 89 -25.07 -2.68 -16.93
C ALA A 89 -26.47 -2.14 -16.58
N GLU A 90 -26.59 -1.31 -15.54
CA GLU A 90 -27.86 -0.64 -15.20
C GLU A 90 -28.28 0.37 -16.26
N GLY A 91 -27.33 1.15 -16.80
CA GLY A 91 -27.60 2.09 -17.90
C GLY A 91 -28.09 1.38 -19.17
N ALA A 92 -27.51 0.22 -19.50
CA ALA A 92 -27.88 -0.57 -20.67
C ALA A 92 -29.33 -1.10 -20.61
N LYS A 93 -29.92 -1.27 -19.42
CA LYS A 93 -31.32 -1.75 -19.28
C LYS A 93 -32.36 -0.77 -19.83
N TRP A 94 -32.02 0.50 -19.95
CA TRP A 94 -32.94 1.55 -20.39
C TRP A 94 -32.72 2.01 -21.85
N GLY A 95 -31.74 1.42 -22.55
CA GLY A 95 -31.38 1.75 -23.93
C GLY A 95 -31.78 0.72 -24.98
N GLY A 96 -32.72 -0.18 -24.65
CA GLY A 96 -33.33 -1.16 -25.57
C GLY A 96 -34.69 -0.74 -26.05
#